data_AF-A0A0F8WES5-F1
#
_entry.id   AF-A0A0F8WES5-F1
#
_cell.length_a   1.000
_cell.length_b   1.000
_cell.length_c   1.000
_cell.angle_alpha   90.00
_cell.angle_beta   90.00
_cell.angle_gamma   90.00
#
_symmetry.space_group_name_H-M   'P 1'
#
loop_
_entity.id
_entity.type
_entity.pdbx_description
1 polymer ?
#
loop_
_entity_poly.entity_id
_entity_poly.type
_entity_poly.pdbx_seq_one_letter_code
_entity_poly.pdbx_strand_id
1 'polypeptide(L)'
;GSEDHFYDHSRPWITHTSTQTSQFYNAIKWRDQYEKPLLFDEMRYEGGVPAGWGRLSAEKMASYFWMAGLSGGYGTHGDTYQNSADDSTEVRWWAKGGYLVGDSPERIRFFRSVMEQAPVTEMTPDIFDNGDPTNLNTNMYLFSKKGEYYLAYIAEAGQNIEIILDGDKKYTKICETRSIQFHNRPSVYCIAINYRTE
;
A
#
# COMPACT_ATOMS: atom_id res chain seq x y z
N GLY A 1 14.13 -17.57 4.04
CA GLY A 1 12.90 -16.77 3.85
C GLY A 1 12.93 -16.06 2.51
N SER A 2 11.95 -15.20 2.21
CA SER A 2 11.92 -14.43 0.94
C SER A 2 13.15 -13.53 0.71
N GLU A 3 13.93 -13.24 1.76
CA GLU A 3 15.18 -12.49 1.66
C GLU A 3 16.36 -13.34 1.16
N ASP A 4 16.26 -14.68 1.14
CA ASP A 4 17.37 -15.57 0.74
C ASP A 4 17.76 -15.41 -0.74
N HIS A 5 16.93 -14.71 -1.51
CA HIS A 5 17.13 -14.39 -2.93
C HIS A 5 17.06 -12.89 -3.23
N PHE A 6 17.14 -12.03 -2.20
CA PHE A 6 17.18 -10.60 -2.43
C PHE A 6 18.49 -10.21 -3.10
N TYR A 7 18.39 -9.51 -4.23
CA TYR A 7 19.55 -8.93 -4.87
C TYR A 7 20.18 -7.86 -3.97
N ASP A 8 21.49 -7.65 -4.09
CA ASP A 8 22.20 -6.59 -3.38
C ASP A 8 22.00 -5.25 -4.08
N HIS A 9 21.04 -4.45 -3.60
CA HIS A 9 20.74 -3.13 -4.16
C HIS A 9 21.75 -2.03 -3.76
N SER A 10 22.83 -2.33 -3.03
CA SER A 10 23.84 -1.33 -2.65
C SER A 10 24.71 -0.86 -3.84
N ARG A 11 24.71 -1.61 -4.95
CA ARG A 11 25.56 -1.31 -6.12
C ARG A 11 25.35 0.12 -6.63
N PRO A 12 26.42 0.85 -7.00
CA PRO A 12 26.35 2.29 -7.29
C PRO A 12 25.54 2.61 -8.55
N TRP A 13 25.39 1.66 -9.48
CA TRP A 13 24.57 1.82 -10.69
C TRP A 13 23.07 1.51 -10.47
N ILE A 14 22.69 1.00 -9.30
CA ILE A 14 21.29 0.75 -8.95
C ILE A 14 20.71 2.04 -8.34
N THR A 15 19.65 2.56 -8.94
CA THR A 15 19.03 3.83 -8.54
C THR A 15 17.94 3.67 -7.47
N HIS A 16 17.35 2.48 -7.38
CA HIS A 16 16.26 2.16 -6.45
C HIS A 16 16.23 0.67 -6.15
N THR A 17 15.59 0.31 -5.03
CA THR A 17 15.36 -1.07 -4.63
C THR A 17 14.06 -1.57 -5.27
N SER A 18 14.14 -2.37 -6.33
CA SER A 18 12.97 -3.05 -6.94
C SER A 18 12.84 -4.47 -6.39
N THR A 19 11.64 -4.83 -5.92
CA THR A 19 11.38 -6.04 -5.13
C THR A 19 10.08 -6.74 -5.51
N GLN A 20 10.10 -8.07 -5.51
CA GLN A 20 8.92 -8.92 -5.63
C GLN A 20 8.56 -9.50 -4.26
N THR A 21 7.70 -8.81 -3.52
CA THR A 21 7.34 -9.18 -2.14
C THR A 21 6.10 -8.43 -1.66
N SER A 22 5.38 -9.03 -0.70
CA SER A 22 4.29 -8.39 0.06
C SER A 22 4.68 -8.15 1.52
N GLN A 23 5.97 -8.12 1.84
CA GLN A 23 6.50 -7.94 3.20
C GLN A 23 6.73 -6.46 3.50
N PHE A 24 5.65 -5.70 3.53
CA PHE A 24 5.70 -4.24 3.78
C PHE A 24 6.33 -3.90 5.14
N TYR A 25 6.24 -4.81 6.11
CA TYR A 25 6.86 -4.69 7.43
C TYR A 25 8.40 -4.59 7.38
N ASN A 26 9.06 -5.00 6.29
CA ASN A 26 10.50 -4.83 6.13
C ASN A 26 10.89 -3.51 5.44
N ALA A 27 9.94 -2.67 5.03
CA ALA A 27 10.22 -1.46 4.26
C ALA A 27 11.19 -0.52 4.97
N ILE A 28 10.99 -0.27 6.27
CA ILE A 28 11.84 0.62 7.07
C ILE A 28 13.27 0.07 7.09
N LYS A 29 13.44 -1.21 7.43
CA LYS A 29 14.73 -1.92 7.39
C LYS A 29 15.42 -1.78 6.03
N TRP A 30 14.71 -2.01 4.92
CA TRP A 30 15.30 -1.94 3.59
C TRP A 30 15.64 -0.50 3.15
N ARG A 31 14.82 0.49 3.53
CA ARG A 31 15.11 1.90 3.28
C ARG A 31 16.36 2.35 4.03
N ASP A 32 16.51 1.93 5.28
CA ASP A 32 17.70 2.23 6.10
C ASP A 32 18.95 1.50 5.58
N GLN A 33 18.79 0.24 5.14
CA GLN A 33 19.90 -0.55 4.61
C GLN A 33 20.42 -0.03 3.28
N TYR A 34 19.53 0.33 2.35
CA TYR A 34 19.92 0.67 0.98
C TYR A 34 19.99 2.17 0.71
N GLU A 35 19.38 3.00 1.55
CA GLU A 35 19.32 4.47 1.41
C GLU A 35 18.88 4.92 0.01
N LYS A 36 17.97 4.14 -0.59
CA LYS A 36 17.45 4.33 -1.95
C LYS A 36 15.93 4.22 -1.94
N PRO A 37 15.23 4.82 -2.92
CA PRO A 37 13.79 4.63 -3.08
C PRO A 37 13.44 3.14 -3.13
N LEU A 38 12.40 2.74 -2.39
CA LEU A 38 11.93 1.35 -2.32
C LEU A 38 10.68 1.16 -3.17
N LEU A 39 10.80 0.34 -4.21
CA LEU A 39 9.73 -0.07 -5.10
C LEU A 39 9.35 -1.52 -4.80
N PHE A 40 8.12 -1.71 -4.33
CA PHE A 40 7.44 -2.99 -4.34
C PHE A 40 6.88 -3.22 -5.74
N ASP A 41 7.76 -3.67 -6.63
CA ASP A 41 7.55 -3.79 -8.07
C ASP A 41 6.66 -4.98 -8.45
N GLU A 42 6.53 -5.95 -7.55
CA GLU A 42 5.47 -6.95 -7.60
C GLU A 42 5.02 -7.34 -6.19
N MET A 43 3.79 -6.95 -5.84
CA MET A 43 3.19 -7.20 -4.52
C MET A 43 2.14 -8.29 -4.54
N ARG A 44 2.15 -9.20 -5.53
CA ARG A 44 0.98 -9.96 -6.01
C ARG A 44 0.03 -9.08 -6.84
N TYR A 45 -0.96 -9.69 -7.48
CA TYR A 45 -1.90 -9.04 -8.39
C TYR A 45 -3.35 -9.33 -8.06
N GLU A 46 -4.23 -8.39 -8.43
CA GLU A 46 -5.66 -8.63 -8.50
C GLU A 46 -5.94 -9.69 -9.59
N GLY A 47 -6.87 -10.61 -9.33
CA GLY A 47 -7.35 -11.50 -10.37
C GLY A 47 -7.84 -12.86 -9.89
N GLY A 48 -7.80 -13.81 -10.82
CA GLY A 48 -8.41 -15.13 -10.65
C GLY A 48 -7.50 -16.32 -10.95
N VAL A 49 -6.19 -16.12 -11.16
CA VAL A 49 -5.32 -17.27 -11.47
C VAL A 49 -5.22 -18.22 -10.27
N PRO A 50 -5.11 -19.55 -10.47
CA PRO A 50 -5.07 -20.50 -9.35
C PRO A 50 -3.90 -20.28 -8.39
N ALA A 51 -2.79 -19.73 -8.90
CA ALA A 51 -1.61 -19.44 -8.13
C ALA A 51 -1.82 -18.23 -7.21
N GLY A 52 -1.35 -18.31 -5.97
CA GLY A 52 -1.54 -17.26 -4.96
C GLY A 52 -0.94 -15.89 -5.31
N TRP A 53 -0.11 -15.80 -6.36
CA TRP A 53 0.45 -14.54 -6.83
C TRP A 53 -0.51 -13.64 -7.60
N GLY A 54 -1.57 -14.17 -8.19
CA GLY A 54 -2.52 -13.39 -9.01
C GLY A 54 -3.97 -13.71 -8.68
N ARG A 55 -4.29 -13.82 -7.39
CA ARG A 55 -5.64 -14.13 -6.93
C ARG A 55 -6.12 -13.20 -5.82
N LEU A 56 -5.61 -11.97 -5.77
CA LEU A 56 -6.12 -10.99 -4.83
C LEU A 56 -7.49 -10.47 -5.29
N SER A 57 -8.35 -10.13 -4.34
CA SER A 57 -9.50 -9.29 -4.62
C SER A 57 -9.08 -7.83 -4.84
N ALA A 58 -9.93 -7.03 -5.45
CA ALA A 58 -9.72 -5.60 -5.65
C ALA A 58 -9.41 -4.87 -4.34
N GLU A 59 -10.11 -5.23 -3.26
CA GLU A 59 -9.94 -4.65 -1.92
C GLU A 59 -8.58 -5.01 -1.33
N LYS A 60 -8.14 -6.26 -1.50
CA LYS A 60 -6.83 -6.71 -0.99
C LYS A 60 -5.69 -6.08 -1.77
N MET A 61 -5.84 -5.92 -3.10
CA MET A 61 -4.86 -5.20 -3.90
C MET A 61 -4.78 -3.72 -3.47
N ALA A 62 -5.92 -3.05 -3.30
CA ALA A 62 -5.94 -1.68 -2.78
C ALA A 62 -5.31 -1.57 -1.38
N SER A 63 -5.58 -2.54 -0.49
CA SER A 63 -4.98 -2.64 0.83
C SER A 63 -3.44 -2.67 0.77
N TYR A 64 -2.86 -3.40 -0.18
CA TYR A 64 -1.41 -3.46 -0.36
C TYR A 64 -0.82 -2.12 -0.80
N PHE A 65 -1.52 -1.31 -1.59
CA PHE A 65 -1.07 0.05 -1.92
C PHE A 65 -0.98 0.94 -0.69
N TRP A 66 -1.96 0.85 0.23
CA TRP A 66 -1.90 1.57 1.50
C TRP A 66 -0.73 1.09 2.37
N MET A 67 -0.52 -0.22 2.50
CA MET A 67 0.60 -0.77 3.27
C MET A 67 1.97 -0.38 2.69
N ALA A 68 2.13 -0.50 1.36
CA ALA A 68 3.36 -0.12 0.67
C ALA A 68 3.64 1.39 0.77
N GLY A 69 2.62 2.22 0.54
CA GLY A 69 2.72 3.67 0.62
C GLY A 69 3.08 4.18 2.00
N LEU A 70 2.34 3.74 3.03
CA LEU A 70 2.54 4.23 4.40
C LEU A 70 3.77 3.63 5.08
N SER A 71 4.32 2.53 4.56
CA SER A 71 5.64 2.02 4.96
C SER A 71 6.82 2.76 4.30
N GLY A 72 6.53 3.80 3.50
CA GLY A 72 7.53 4.67 2.85
C GLY A 72 8.08 4.11 1.53
N GLY A 73 7.39 3.13 0.93
CA GLY A 73 7.69 2.59 -0.39
C GLY A 73 6.67 2.97 -1.46
N TYR A 74 6.91 2.47 -2.67
CA TYR A 74 6.04 2.66 -3.83
C TYR A 74 5.54 1.30 -4.29
N GLY A 75 4.22 1.16 -4.50
CA GLY A 75 3.62 -0.07 -4.98
C GLY A 75 3.29 -0.02 -6.48
N THR A 76 3.42 -1.15 -7.17
CA THR A 76 2.94 -1.32 -8.54
C THR A 76 1.69 -2.21 -8.59
N HIS A 77 0.96 -2.13 -9.70
CA HIS A 77 -0.29 -2.84 -9.92
C HIS A 77 -0.13 -3.87 -11.04
N GLY A 78 -0.87 -4.97 -10.92
CA GLY A 78 -1.13 -5.89 -12.02
C GLY A 78 -2.52 -6.50 -11.90
N ASP A 79 -3.07 -6.86 -13.05
CA ASP A 79 -4.37 -7.49 -13.20
C ASP A 79 -4.21 -8.78 -14.00
N THR A 80 -4.70 -9.86 -13.41
CA THR A 80 -4.59 -11.22 -13.94
C THR A 80 -5.95 -11.83 -14.25
N TYR A 81 -7.03 -11.06 -14.34
CA TYR A 81 -8.26 -11.56 -14.93
C TYR A 81 -8.08 -11.85 -16.42
N GLN A 82 -8.84 -12.81 -16.93
CA GLN A 82 -8.94 -13.01 -18.37
C GLN A 82 -9.66 -11.82 -18.99
N ASN A 83 -9.14 -11.33 -20.11
CA ASN A 83 -9.80 -10.33 -20.93
C ASN A 83 -9.93 -10.86 -22.37
N SER A 84 -10.66 -10.14 -23.22
CA SER A 84 -10.91 -10.50 -24.62
C SER A 84 -10.25 -9.50 -25.57
N ALA A 85 -9.06 -9.01 -25.23
CA ALA A 85 -8.34 -8.05 -26.08
C ALA A 85 -7.74 -8.71 -27.34
N ASP A 86 -7.64 -10.04 -27.36
CA ASP A 86 -7.28 -10.83 -28.55
C ASP A 86 -8.01 -12.20 -28.55
N ASP A 87 -7.88 -12.96 -29.64
CA ASP A 87 -8.56 -14.24 -29.87
C ASP A 87 -7.85 -15.47 -29.24
N SER A 88 -6.83 -15.25 -28.41
CA SER A 88 -6.10 -16.32 -27.73
C SER A 88 -6.77 -16.72 -26.43
N THR A 89 -6.54 -17.96 -26.01
CA THR A 89 -7.15 -18.54 -24.79
C THR A 89 -6.60 -17.99 -23.47
N GLU A 90 -5.53 -17.19 -23.53
CA GLU A 90 -4.87 -16.63 -22.34
C GLU A 90 -4.41 -15.20 -22.61
N VAL A 91 -5.35 -14.27 -22.44
CA VAL A 91 -5.11 -12.82 -22.45
C VAL A 91 -5.36 -12.28 -21.07
N ARG A 92 -4.31 -11.76 -20.44
CA ARG A 92 -4.36 -11.09 -19.14
C ARG A 92 -3.56 -9.81 -19.25
N TRP A 93 -4.04 -8.74 -18.61
CA TRP A 93 -3.42 -7.43 -18.70
C TRP A 93 -1.96 -7.44 -18.25
N TRP A 94 -1.66 -8.13 -17.15
CA TRP A 94 -0.31 -8.30 -16.60
C TRP A 94 0.75 -8.75 -17.64
N ALA A 95 0.40 -9.62 -18.59
CA ALA A 95 1.36 -10.15 -19.58
C ALA A 95 1.20 -9.58 -20.98
N LYS A 96 -0.04 -9.34 -21.43
CA LYS A 96 -0.35 -8.98 -22.82
C LYS A 96 -1.00 -7.61 -22.97
N GLY A 97 -1.27 -6.89 -21.87
CA GLY A 97 -2.00 -5.64 -21.92
C GLY A 97 -3.45 -5.80 -22.38
N GLY A 98 -3.95 -4.84 -23.16
CA GLY A 98 -5.36 -4.71 -23.50
C GLY A 98 -6.07 -3.83 -22.47
N TYR A 99 -7.21 -4.28 -21.96
CA TYR A 99 -7.97 -3.53 -20.96
C TYR A 99 -7.88 -4.17 -19.57
N LEU A 100 -8.00 -3.31 -18.56
CA LEU A 100 -8.08 -3.67 -17.15
C LEU A 100 -9.50 -4.13 -16.82
N VAL A 101 -9.63 -5.28 -16.18
CA VAL A 101 -10.92 -5.89 -15.83
C VAL A 101 -11.22 -5.69 -14.35
N GLY A 102 -10.19 -5.68 -13.51
CA GLY A 102 -10.27 -5.53 -12.08
C GLY A 102 -10.73 -4.15 -11.63
N ASP A 103 -11.19 -4.10 -10.39
CA ASP A 103 -11.78 -2.90 -9.78
C ASP A 103 -10.79 -2.11 -8.91
N SER A 104 -9.58 -2.65 -8.66
CA SER A 104 -8.57 -1.94 -7.86
C SER A 104 -8.04 -0.64 -8.48
N PRO A 105 -7.99 -0.41 -9.81
CA PRO A 105 -7.48 0.84 -10.38
C PRO A 105 -8.18 2.10 -9.85
N GLU A 106 -9.49 2.07 -9.65
CA GLU A 106 -10.26 3.20 -9.08
C GLU A 106 -9.88 3.45 -7.62
N ARG A 107 -9.68 2.38 -6.84
CA ARG A 107 -9.24 2.46 -5.44
C ARG A 107 -7.81 2.96 -5.33
N ILE A 108 -6.93 2.56 -6.25
CA ILE A 108 -5.54 3.02 -6.35
C ILE A 108 -5.50 4.50 -6.74
N ARG A 109 -6.40 4.96 -7.63
CA ARG A 109 -6.53 6.38 -7.96
C ARG A 109 -6.92 7.21 -6.74
N PHE A 110 -7.81 6.70 -5.90
CA PHE A 110 -8.15 7.35 -4.63
C PHE A 110 -6.96 7.37 -3.65
N PHE A 111 -6.25 6.25 -3.48
CA PHE A 111 -5.02 6.23 -2.68
C PHE A 111 -4.02 7.29 -3.18
N ARG A 112 -3.78 7.35 -4.49
CA ARG A 112 -2.91 8.33 -5.12
C ARG A 112 -3.35 9.77 -4.79
N SER A 113 -4.64 10.09 -4.89
CA SER A 113 -5.10 11.45 -4.59
C SER A 113 -4.89 11.85 -3.14
N VAL A 114 -4.98 10.91 -2.19
CA VAL A 114 -4.65 11.17 -0.78
C VAL A 114 -3.15 11.43 -0.62
N MET A 115 -2.30 10.59 -1.20
CA MET A 115 -0.85 10.75 -1.10
C MET A 115 -0.34 12.02 -1.77
N GLU A 116 -0.90 12.44 -2.92
CA GLU A 116 -0.54 13.67 -3.61
C GLU A 116 -0.91 14.95 -2.83
N GLN A 117 -1.86 14.87 -1.90
CA GLN A 117 -2.26 15.99 -1.03
C GLN A 117 -1.47 16.03 0.29
N ALA A 118 -0.80 14.95 0.65
CA ALA A 118 -0.03 14.86 1.89
C ALA A 118 1.39 15.42 1.70
N PRO A 119 2.04 15.95 2.76
CA PRO A 119 3.42 16.43 2.70
C PRO A 119 4.43 15.27 2.71
N VAL A 120 4.31 14.32 1.78
CA VAL A 120 4.97 13.00 1.82
C VAL A 120 6.50 13.05 1.91
N THR A 121 7.14 14.12 1.44
CA THR A 121 8.60 14.30 1.53
C THR A 121 9.07 14.71 2.93
N GLU A 122 8.16 15.16 3.79
CA GLU A 122 8.41 15.55 5.19
C GLU A 122 7.88 14.51 6.18
N MET A 123 7.34 13.39 5.69
CA MET A 123 6.71 12.35 6.50
C MET A 123 7.65 11.17 6.72
N THR A 124 7.53 10.51 7.86
CA THR A 124 8.30 9.33 8.25
C THR A 124 7.37 8.15 8.50
N PRO A 125 7.71 6.93 8.02
CA PRO A 125 6.93 5.73 8.27
C PRO A 125 7.25 5.12 9.64
N ASP A 126 6.21 4.63 10.31
CA ASP A 126 6.25 3.82 11.52
C ASP A 126 5.31 2.60 11.32
N ILE A 127 5.70 1.44 11.84
CA ILE A 127 4.89 0.21 11.75
C ILE A 127 4.75 -0.38 13.14
N PHE A 128 3.51 -0.67 13.53
CA PHE A 128 3.18 -1.29 14.80
C PHE A 128 2.54 -2.66 14.52
N ASP A 129 3.23 -3.72 14.92
CA ASP A 129 2.72 -5.09 14.86
C ASP A 129 2.41 -5.63 16.26
N ASN A 130 1.55 -6.65 16.34
CA ASN A 130 1.17 -7.30 17.59
C ASN A 130 2.08 -8.50 17.93
N GLY A 131 3.37 -8.42 17.59
CA GLY A 131 4.35 -9.50 17.78
C GLY A 131 4.42 -10.50 16.62
N ASP A 132 3.62 -10.29 15.57
CA ASP A 132 3.68 -11.04 14.32
C ASP A 132 3.54 -10.08 13.12
N PRO A 133 4.64 -9.51 12.62
CA PRO A 133 4.60 -8.61 11.48
C PRO A 133 4.18 -9.31 10.19
N THR A 134 4.20 -10.66 10.13
CA THR A 134 3.80 -11.41 8.93
C THR A 134 2.28 -11.44 8.74
N ASN A 135 1.52 -11.24 9.82
CA ASN A 135 0.08 -11.05 9.75
C ASN A 135 -0.26 -9.61 9.32
N LEU A 136 -0.21 -9.38 8.01
CA LEU A 136 -0.48 -8.06 7.42
C LEU A 136 -1.82 -7.44 7.80
N ASN A 137 -2.81 -8.24 8.23
CA ASN A 137 -4.14 -7.73 8.57
C ASN A 137 -4.13 -6.95 9.89
N THR A 138 -3.21 -7.29 10.80
CA THR A 138 -3.15 -6.74 12.16
C THR A 138 -2.11 -5.64 12.32
N ASN A 139 -1.24 -5.43 11.33
CA ASN A 139 -0.25 -4.37 11.39
C ASN A 139 -0.91 -3.00 11.17
N MET A 140 -0.56 -2.03 12.01
CA MET A 140 -0.86 -0.63 11.77
C MET A 140 0.32 0.04 11.07
N TYR A 141 0.06 0.61 9.90
CA TYR A 141 1.03 1.42 9.15
C TYR A 141 0.71 2.89 9.41
N LEU A 142 1.66 3.62 9.97
CA LEU A 142 1.55 5.05 10.23
C LEU A 142 2.58 5.78 9.37
N PHE A 143 2.14 6.82 8.68
CA PHE A 143 3.01 7.73 7.96
C PHE A 143 2.70 9.13 8.44
N SER A 144 3.70 9.83 9.00
CA SER A 144 3.42 11.07 9.71
C SER A 144 4.49 12.13 9.56
N LYS A 145 4.04 13.38 9.50
CA LYS A 145 4.80 14.58 9.85
C LYS A 145 4.36 14.93 11.27
N LYS A 146 5.14 14.49 12.25
CA LYS A 146 4.81 14.64 13.69
C LYS A 146 4.45 16.09 14.01
N GLY A 147 3.35 16.27 14.75
CA GLY A 147 2.82 17.58 15.10
C GLY A 147 2.00 18.29 14.02
N GLU A 148 1.80 17.67 12.84
CA GLU A 148 1.17 18.34 11.69
C GLU A 148 0.21 17.43 10.90
N TYR A 149 0.67 16.27 10.42
CA TYR A 149 -0.09 15.43 9.49
C TYR A 149 0.13 13.94 9.75
N TYR A 150 -0.95 13.17 9.83
CA TYR A 150 -0.90 11.74 10.12
C TYR A 150 -1.80 10.97 9.15
N LEU A 151 -1.25 9.92 8.56
CA LEU A 151 -1.98 8.89 7.81
C LEU A 151 -1.78 7.56 8.51
N ALA A 152 -2.86 6.93 8.95
CA ALA A 152 -2.82 5.60 9.53
C ALA A 152 -3.68 4.63 8.71
N TYR A 153 -3.17 3.42 8.51
CA TYR A 153 -3.86 2.35 7.82
C TYR A 153 -3.78 1.04 8.60
N ILE A 154 -4.93 0.38 8.69
CA ILE A 154 -5.05 -1.00 9.15
C ILE A 154 -6.00 -1.77 8.23
N ALA A 155 -5.64 -3.02 7.92
CA ALA A 155 -6.44 -3.82 7.01
C ALA A 155 -7.69 -4.41 7.66
N GLU A 156 -7.59 -4.88 8.90
CA GLU A 156 -8.72 -5.44 9.61
C GLU A 156 -9.60 -4.34 10.22
N ALA A 157 -10.91 -4.44 9.94
CA ALA A 157 -11.91 -3.54 10.50
C ALA A 157 -12.14 -3.82 11.99
N GLY A 158 -12.58 -2.80 12.73
CA GLY A 158 -13.07 -2.98 14.10
C GLY A 158 -11.98 -3.11 15.16
N GLN A 159 -10.71 -2.95 14.78
CA GLN A 159 -9.63 -2.81 15.74
C GLN A 159 -9.64 -1.40 16.37
N ASN A 160 -9.47 -1.35 17.69
CA ASN A 160 -9.23 -0.08 18.38
C ASN A 160 -7.78 0.30 18.13
N ILE A 161 -7.58 1.46 17.49
CA ILE A 161 -6.26 2.04 17.28
C ILE A 161 -6.10 3.27 18.17
N GLU A 162 -4.98 3.33 18.87
CA GLU A 162 -4.58 4.50 19.64
C GLU A 162 -3.35 5.10 18.94
N ILE A 163 -3.48 6.37 18.55
CA ILE A 163 -2.38 7.12 17.94
C ILE A 163 -2.08 8.28 18.86
N ILE A 164 -0.86 8.32 19.37
CA ILE A 164 -0.36 9.45 20.15
C ILE A 164 -0.03 10.56 19.16
N LEU A 165 -0.79 11.65 19.22
CA LEU A 165 -0.57 12.83 18.39
C LEU A 165 0.33 13.81 19.16
N ASP A 166 1.45 14.18 18.56
CA ASP A 166 2.40 15.09 19.19
C ASP A 166 1.89 16.54 19.25
N GLY A 167 2.19 17.24 20.35
CA GLY A 167 1.95 18.67 20.54
C GLY A 167 0.53 19.05 21.02
N ASP A 168 0.40 20.28 21.53
CA ASP A 168 -0.85 20.80 22.13
C ASP A 168 -1.86 21.34 21.10
N LYS A 169 -1.82 20.81 19.88
CA LYS A 169 -2.57 21.32 18.73
C LYS A 169 -3.94 20.64 18.60
N LYS A 170 -4.93 21.39 18.07
CA LYS A 170 -6.22 20.80 17.67
C LYS A 170 -6.11 20.12 16.31
N TYR A 171 -6.47 18.85 16.29
CA TYR A 171 -6.43 18.00 15.11
C TYR A 171 -7.82 17.82 14.50
N THR A 172 -7.90 17.78 13.17
CA THR A 172 -9.14 17.50 12.43
C THR A 172 -8.99 16.21 11.65
N LYS A 173 -9.92 15.28 11.83
CA LYS A 173 -10.04 14.09 10.98
C LYS A 173 -10.59 14.50 9.61
N ILE A 174 -9.78 14.34 8.57
CA ILE A 174 -10.13 14.70 7.19
C ILE A 174 -10.76 13.52 6.44
N CYS A 175 -10.26 12.31 6.69
CA CYS A 175 -10.71 11.13 5.97
C CYS A 175 -10.92 9.97 6.92
N GLU A 176 -12.07 9.32 6.80
CA GLU A 176 -12.28 7.95 7.22
C GLU A 176 -12.86 7.22 6.02
N THR A 177 -12.15 6.25 5.47
CA THR A 177 -12.65 5.47 4.34
C THR A 177 -13.72 4.44 4.77
N ARG A 178 -14.66 4.81 5.66
CA ARG A 178 -15.78 3.91 6.00
C ARG A 178 -16.75 3.65 4.84
N SER A 179 -16.69 4.44 3.77
CA SER A 179 -17.59 4.29 2.63
C SER A 179 -17.16 5.18 1.48
N ILE A 180 -16.35 4.65 0.55
CA ILE A 180 -16.51 5.07 -0.84
C ILE A 180 -17.50 4.07 -1.43
N GLN A 181 -18.76 4.50 -1.61
CA GLN A 181 -19.80 3.67 -2.21
C GLN A 181 -19.48 3.42 -3.68
N PHE A 182 -18.70 2.37 -3.95
CA PHE A 182 -18.94 1.57 -5.14
C PHE A 182 -19.90 0.47 -4.71
N HIS A 183 -21.02 0.31 -5.41
CA HIS A 183 -22.10 -0.59 -5.01
C HIS A 183 -21.53 -2.00 -4.71
N ASN A 184 -21.79 -2.51 -3.50
CA ASN A 184 -21.47 -3.86 -3.01
C ASN A 184 -19.98 -4.28 -2.92
N ARG A 185 -19.20 -3.87 -1.89
CA ARG A 185 -18.12 -4.69 -1.23
C ARG A 185 -17.26 -3.93 -0.18
N PRO A 186 -16.52 -4.63 0.72
CA PRO A 186 -16.05 -4.10 2.02
C PRO A 186 -14.98 -2.99 1.96
N SER A 187 -14.87 -2.27 3.08
CA SER A 187 -14.19 -0.99 3.28
C SER A 187 -12.68 -1.11 3.50
N VAL A 188 -11.90 -0.16 2.97
CA VAL A 188 -10.51 0.13 3.36
C VAL A 188 -10.57 1.10 4.53
N TYR A 189 -9.66 1.11 5.52
CA TYR A 189 -9.70 2.07 6.65
C TYR A 189 -8.42 2.91 6.72
N CYS A 190 -8.44 4.10 6.14
CA CYS A 190 -7.43 5.14 6.31
C CYS A 190 -8.00 6.23 7.21
N ILE A 191 -7.23 6.66 8.20
CA ILE A 191 -7.49 7.88 8.94
C ILE A 191 -6.46 8.92 8.52
N ALA A 192 -6.93 9.99 7.88
CA ALA A 192 -6.13 11.18 7.64
C ALA A 192 -6.49 12.23 8.70
N ILE A 193 -5.49 12.74 9.40
CA ILE A 193 -5.64 13.78 10.43
C ILE A 193 -4.69 14.93 10.08
N ASN A 194 -5.22 16.14 10.04
CA ASN A 194 -4.43 17.35 9.78
C ASN A 194 -4.66 18.39 10.88
N TYR A 195 -3.63 19.19 11.12
CA TYR A 195 -3.74 20.40 11.92
C TYR A 195 -4.60 21.47 11.22
N ARG A 196 -5.36 22.23 12.00
CA ARG A 196 -6.08 23.41 11.52
C ARG A 196 -5.31 24.66 11.90
N THR A 197 -4.82 25.40 10.91
CA THR A 197 -4.48 26.81 11.11
C THR A 197 -5.79 27.59 11.13
N GLU A 198 -6.08 28.31 12.21
CA GLU A 198 -7.13 29.35 12.20
C GLU A 198 -6.79 30.45 11.18
#